data_AF-A0A820HBJ5-F1
#
_entry.id   AF-A0A820HBJ5-F1
#
_cell.length_a   1.000
_cell.length_b   1.000
_cell.length_c   1.000
_cell.angle_alpha   90.00
_cell.angle_beta   90.00
_cell.angle_gamma   90.00
#
_symmetry.space_group_name_H-M   'P 1'
#
loop_
_entity.id
_entity.type
_entity.pdbx_description
1 polymer ?
#
loop_
_entity_poly.entity_id
_entity_poly.type
_entity_poly.pdbx_seq_one_letter_code
_entity_poly.pdbx_strand_id
1 'polypeptide(L)' 'MREHCAPGVQIKAAGGVRTLDDLLVIRSLGVTRVGATATIAIMEEAKARGITDTPTEVILKSADHLQGGY' A
#
# COMPACT_ATOMS: atom_id res chain seq x y z
N MET A 1 -14.60 1.09 3.87
CA MET A 1 -14.87 -0.06 2.97
C MET A 1 -14.60 -1.39 3.66
N ARG A 2 -13.39 -1.65 4.19
CA ARG A 2 -13.04 -2.96 4.78
C ARG A 2 -14.01 -3.45 5.84
N GLU A 3 -14.38 -2.59 6.78
CA GLU A 3 -15.32 -2.87 7.87
C GLU A 3 -16.72 -3.29 7.39
N HIS A 4 -17.18 -2.80 6.24
CA HIS A 4 -18.55 -3.04 5.75
C HIS A 4 -18.64 -4.17 4.72
N CYS A 5 -17.51 -4.77 4.33
CA CYS A 5 -17.47 -5.81 3.32
C CYS A 5 -17.26 -7.18 3.98
N ALA A 6 -18.02 -8.19 3.55
CA ALA A 6 -17.86 -9.57 4.01
C ALA A 6 -16.40 -10.07 3.85
N PRO A 7 -15.94 -11.03 4.67
CA PRO A 7 -14.53 -11.47 4.69
C PRO A 7 -14.00 -11.94 3.34
N GLY A 8 -14.84 -12.58 2.51
CA GLY A 8 -14.46 -13.05 1.17
C GLY A 8 -14.32 -11.94 0.11
N VAL A 9 -14.77 -10.72 0.40
CA VAL A 9 -14.67 -9.60 -0.54
C VAL A 9 -13.28 -8.99 -0.45
N GLN A 10 -12.57 -8.98 -1.56
CA GLN A 10 -11.25 -8.35 -1.70
C GLN A 10 -11.36 -6.86 -2.00
N ILE A 11 -10.44 -6.05 -1.45
CA ILE A 11 -10.46 -4.60 -1.59
C ILE A 11 -9.28 -4.15 -2.44
N LYS A 12 -9.57 -3.24 -3.39
CA LYS A 12 -8.56 -2.56 -4.19
C LYS A 12 -8.50 -1.08 -3.80
N ALA A 13 -7.33 -0.61 -3.39
CA ALA A 13 -7.05 0.82 -3.33
C ALA A 13 -6.66 1.32 -4.72
N ALA A 14 -7.20 2.47 -5.12
CA ALA A 14 -6.87 3.14 -6.37
C ALA A 14 -6.94 4.65 -6.16
N GLY A 15 -6.03 5.40 -6.81
CA GLY A 15 -5.86 6.83 -6.58
C GLY A 15 -5.03 7.13 -5.33
N GLY A 16 -4.18 8.15 -5.39
CA GLY A 16 -3.41 8.64 -4.23
C GLY A 16 -2.17 7.83 -3.81
N VAL A 17 -1.99 6.59 -4.25
CA VAL A 17 -0.80 5.78 -3.88
C VAL A 17 0.38 6.15 -4.79
N ARG A 18 1.39 6.84 -4.24
CA ARG A 18 2.53 7.37 -5.00
C ARG A 18 3.87 6.83 -4.52
N THR A 19 3.97 6.43 -3.26
CA THR A 19 5.20 5.97 -2.62
C THR A 19 5.06 4.55 -2.05
N LEU A 20 6.18 3.93 -1.69
CA LEU A 20 6.15 2.67 -0.95
C LEU A 20 5.50 2.83 0.41
N ASP A 21 5.76 3.95 1.10
CA ASP A 21 5.19 4.21 2.42
C ASP A 21 3.65 4.30 2.34
N ASP A 22 3.10 4.96 1.31
CA ASP A 22 1.65 4.98 1.05
C ASP A 22 1.11 3.54 0.92
N LEU A 23 1.77 2.73 0.09
CA LEU A 23 1.38 1.34 -0.17
C LEU A 23 1.36 0.52 1.11
N LEU A 24 2.39 0.65 1.94
CA LEU A 24 2.52 -0.10 3.18
C LEU A 24 1.42 0.28 4.19
N VAL A 25 1.11 1.57 4.32
CA VAL A 25 0.01 2.04 5.17
C VAL A 25 -1.33 1.51 4.69
N ILE A 26 -1.67 1.63 3.40
CA ILE A 26 -2.98 1.12 2.94
C ILE A 26 -3.08 -0.40 3.03
N ARG A 27 -1.95 -1.11 2.91
CA ARG A 27 -1.91 -2.57 3.07
C ARG A 27 -2.17 -2.97 4.52
N SER A 28 -1.70 -2.20 5.50
CA SER A 28 -2.01 -2.45 6.92
C SER A 28 -3.50 -2.24 7.25
N LEU A 29 -4.24 -1.51 6.42
CA LEU A 29 -5.70 -1.34 6.53
C LEU A 29 -6.52 -2.53 5.98
N GLY A 30 -5.86 -3.58 5.47
CA GLY A 30 -6.52 -4.78 4.94
C GLY A 30 -6.91 -4.70 3.46
N VAL A 31 -6.28 -3.78 2.70
CA VAL A 31 -6.36 -3.76 1.24
C VAL A 31 -5.60 -4.95 0.66
N THR A 32 -6.21 -5.65 -0.30
CA THR A 32 -5.60 -6.85 -0.92
C THR A 32 -4.95 -6.56 -2.27
N ARG A 33 -5.30 -5.44 -2.92
CA ARG A 33 -4.77 -5.04 -4.24
C ARG A 33 -4.58 -3.53 -4.30
N VAL A 34 -3.59 -3.08 -5.06
CA VAL A 34 -3.32 -1.65 -5.26
C VAL A 34 -3.21 -1.36 -6.75
N GLY A 35 -3.91 -0.34 -7.21
CA GLY A 35 -3.70 0.25 -8.54
C GLY A 35 -2.94 1.55 -8.42
N ALA A 36 -1.68 1.57 -8.87
CA ALA A 36 -0.83 2.75 -8.85
C ALA A 36 -0.13 2.93 -10.21
N THR A 37 -0.15 4.15 -10.75
CA THR A 37 0.65 4.48 -11.94
C THR A 37 2.14 4.58 -11.60
N ALA A 38 2.49 4.86 -10.34
CA ALA A 38 3.85 4.92 -9.81
C ALA A 38 4.45 3.55 -9.46
N THR A 39 3.95 2.44 -10.04
CA THR A 39 4.36 1.08 -9.66
C THR A 39 5.88 0.87 -9.77
N ILE A 40 6.53 1.41 -10.80
CA ILE A 40 7.99 1.25 -10.98
C ILE A 40 8.75 1.85 -9.79
N ALA A 41 8.49 3.12 -9.46
CA ALA A 41 9.17 3.81 -8.36
C ALA A 41 8.93 3.11 -7.01
N ILE A 42 7.70 2.65 -6.76
CA ILE A 42 7.35 1.91 -5.54
C ILE A 42 8.16 0.61 -5.43
N MET A 43 8.27 -0.14 -6.54
CA MET A 43 9.00 -1.42 -6.55
C MET A 43 10.51 -1.24 -6.46
N GLU A 44 11.06 -0.18 -7.05
CA GLU A 44 12.48 0.18 -6.90
C GLU A 44 12.81 0.54 -5.46
N GLU A 45 11.95 1.33 -4.81
CA GLU A 45 12.09 1.66 -3.40
C GLU A 45 11.99 0.42 -2.50
N ALA A 46 11.07 -0.50 -2.80
CA ALA A 46 10.92 -1.76 -2.07
C ALA A 46 12.21 -2.58 -2.13
N LYS A 47 12.79 -2.73 -3.32
CA LYS A 47 14.09 -3.40 -3.52
C LYS A 47 15.22 -2.70 -2.76
N ALA A 48 15.28 -1.37 -2.81
CA ALA A 48 16.29 -0.59 -2.09
C ALA A 48 16.18 -0.77 -0.56
N ARG A 49 14.98 -1.02 -0.04
CA ARG A 49 14.73 -1.33 1.38
C ARG A 49 14.85 -2.82 1.73
N GLY A 50 15.26 -3.67 0.79
CA GLY A 50 15.43 -5.11 1.02
C GLY A 50 14.11 -5.89 1.11
N ILE A 51 12.98 -5.31 0.67
CA ILE A 51 11.70 -6.00 0.60
C ILE A 51 11.70 -6.83 -0.68
N THR A 52 11.91 -8.13 -0.54
CA THR A 52 11.95 -9.08 -1.67
C THR A 52 10.76 -10.05 -1.61
N ASP A 53 10.95 -11.24 -2.14
CA ASP A 53 10.06 -12.40 -2.11
C ASP A 53 9.92 -13.05 -0.73
N THR A 54 10.75 -12.70 0.24
CA THR A 54 10.63 -13.19 1.61
C THR A 54 9.84 -12.21 2.49
N PRO A 55 8.94 -12.71 3.36
CA PRO A 55 8.27 -11.87 4.34
C PRO A 55 9.29 -11.11 5.21
N THR A 56 9.23 -9.78 5.16
CA THR A 56 10.16 -8.89 5.86
C THR A 56 9.37 -7.95 6.76
N GLU A 57 9.82 -7.77 7.99
CA GLU A 57 9.26 -6.78 8.90
C GLU A 57 9.67 -5.38 8.47
N VAL A 58 8.71 -4.46 8.40
CA VAL A 58 8.93 -3.08 7.98
C VAL A 58 8.31 -2.12 8.99
N ILE A 59 9.01 -1.01 9.23
CA ILE A 59 8.49 0.06 10.08
C ILE A 59 7.55 0.91 9.23
N LEU A 60 6.30 1.00 9.66
CA LEU A 60 5.32 1.88 9.05
C LEU A 60 5.60 3.32 9.47
N LYS A 61 5.79 4.20 8.49
CA LYS A 61 5.82 5.65 8.73
C LYS A 61 4.39 6.19 8.83
N SER A 62 4.24 7.35 9.47
CA SER A 62 2.92 7.92 9.75
C SER A 62 2.14 8.19 8.47
N ALA A 63 0.82 7.99 8.56
CA ALA A 63 -0.15 8.18 7.49
C ALA A 63 -0.44 9.65 7.16
N ASP A 64 0.22 10.59 7.83
CA ASP A 64 -0.11 12.03 7.82
C ASP A 64 -0.03 12.67 6.42
N HIS A 65 0.71 12.03 5.50
CA HIS A 65 0.91 12.49 4.13
C HIS A 65 0.03 11.78 3.09
N LEU A 66 -0.87 10.86 3.48
CA LEU A 66 -1.86 10.28 2.58
C LEU A 66 -2.90 11.34 2.19
N GLN A 67 -2.52 12.26 1.31
CA GLN A 67 -3.44 13.16 0.66
C GLN A 67 -4.28 12.36 -0.34
N GLY A 68 -5.48 11.99 0.11
CA GLY A 68 -6.54 11.48 -0.75
C GLY A 68 -6.94 12.55 -1.75
N GLY A 69 -6.27 12.55 -2.90
CA GLY A 69 -6.67 13.37 -4.03
C GLY A 69 -7.92 12.80 -4.68
N TYR A 70 -9.01 13.54 -4.58
CA TYR A 70 -9.97 13.67 -5.67
C TYR A 70 -9.80 15.06 -6.27
#